data_AF-A0A7C5TR20-F1
#
_entry.id   AF-A0A7C5TR20-F1
#
_cell.length_a   1.000
_cell.length_b   1.000
_cell.length_c   1.000
_cell.angle_alpha   90.00
_cell.angle_beta   90.00
_cell.angle_gamma   90.00
#
_symmetry.space_group_name_H-M   'P 1'
#
loop_
_entity.id
_entity.type
_entity.pdbx_description
1 polymer ?
#
loop_
_entity_poly.entity_id
_entity_poly.type
_entity_poly.pdbx_seq_one_letter_code
_entity_poly.pdbx_strand_id
1 'polypeptide(L)' 'MALRPGARKGRGACSNPAGRYEPWAVEPADDGWPSDEPDPAPRTTVEWDRARSVIARNGSPDVPFDRSVNPYRGCE' A
#
# COMPACT_ATOMS: atom_id res chain seq x y z
N MET A 1 13.18 -11.52 12.64
CA MET A 1 11.94 -11.44 11.83
C MET A 1 12.22 -12.13 10.50
N ALA A 2 11.71 -13.35 10.31
CA ALA A 2 11.99 -14.13 9.10
C ALA A 2 11.05 -13.70 7.97
N LEU A 3 11.58 -13.66 6.75
CA LEU A 3 10.81 -13.44 5.53
C LEU A 3 9.87 -14.62 5.28
N ARG A 4 8.65 -14.35 4.80
CA ARG A 4 7.74 -15.43 4.36
C ARG A 4 8.29 -16.11 3.10
N PRO A 5 8.13 -17.44 2.92
CA PRO A 5 8.40 -18.10 1.65
C PRO A 5 7.63 -17.41 0.52
N GLY A 6 8.30 -17.09 -0.59
CA GLY A 6 7.69 -16.33 -1.70
C GLY A 6 7.60 -14.81 -1.50
N ALA A 7 8.05 -14.27 -0.35
CA ALA A 7 8.11 -12.83 -0.15
C ALA A 7 9.09 -12.18 -1.14
N ARG A 8 8.58 -11.24 -1.94
CA ARG A 8 9.39 -10.48 -2.89
C ARG A 8 9.96 -9.24 -2.23
N LYS A 9 11.24 -8.94 -2.50
CA LYS A 9 11.85 -7.67 -2.11
C LYS A 9 11.15 -6.53 -2.88
N GLY A 10 10.43 -5.69 -2.16
CA GLY A 10 9.69 -4.56 -2.70
C GLY A 10 9.51 -3.45 -1.66
N ARG A 11 8.63 -2.49 -1.94
CA ARG A 11 8.32 -1.40 -0.98
C ARG A 11 7.28 -1.80 0.07
N GLY A 12 6.71 -3.00 -0.02
CA GLY A 12 5.75 -3.54 0.94
C GLY A 12 6.41 -4.26 2.12
N ALA A 13 5.62 -4.53 3.16
CA ALA A 13 6.05 -5.30 4.30
C ALA A 13 6.38 -6.75 3.88
N CYS A 14 7.62 -7.16 4.10
CA CYS A 14 8.12 -8.49 3.73
C CYS A 14 7.82 -9.57 4.79
N SER A 15 7.23 -9.16 5.91
CA SER A 15 6.85 -9.99 7.04
C SER A 15 5.65 -9.36 7.73
N ASN A 16 4.80 -10.19 8.32
CA ASN A 16 3.64 -9.74 9.08
C ASN A 16 3.57 -10.51 10.40
N PRO A 17 4.41 -10.16 11.40
CA PRO A 17 4.32 -10.76 12.74
C PRO A 17 3.10 -10.21 13.48
N ALA A 18 2.54 -11.00 14.40
CA ALA A 18 1.52 -10.51 15.32
C ALA A 18 2.07 -9.35 16.17
N GLY A 19 1.20 -8.40 16.51
CA GLY A 19 1.53 -7.31 17.42
C GLY A 19 1.79 -7.83 18.84
N ARG A 20 2.58 -7.08 19.62
CA ARG A 20 3.00 -7.48 20.97
C ARG A 20 1.84 -7.81 21.92
N TYR A 21 0.72 -7.10 21.78
CA TYR A 21 -0.44 -7.22 22.67
C TYR A 21 -1.62 -7.88 21.99
N GLU A 22 -1.40 -8.52 20.84
CA GLU A 22 -2.46 -9.26 20.16
C GLU A 22 -2.78 -10.53 20.97
N PRO A 23 -4.06 -10.79 21.29
CA PRO A 23 -4.45 -11.99 22.01
C PRO A 23 -4.33 -13.25 21.15
N TRP A 24 -4.24 -13.10 19.83
CA TRP A 24 -4.19 -14.18 18.86
C TRP A 24 -3.11 -13.93 17.80
N ALA A 25 -2.47 -15.00 17.33
CA ALA A 25 -1.61 -14.98 16.16
C ALA A 25 -2.29 -15.74 15.02
N VAL A 26 -2.04 -15.30 13.78
CA VAL A 26 -2.56 -15.96 12.58
C VAL A 26 -1.39 -16.62 11.86
N GLU A 27 -1.53 -17.92 11.61
CA GLU A 27 -0.59 -18.68 10.80
C GLU A 27 -1.13 -18.82 9.37
N PRO A 28 -0.28 -18.69 8.34
CA PRO A 28 -0.67 -19.00 6.97
C PRO A 28 -1.00 -20.49 6.88
N ALA A 29 -2.15 -20.81 6.29
CA ALA A 29 -2.56 -22.17 5.98
C ALA A 29 -2.84 -22.26 4.48
N ASP A 30 -2.50 -23.40 3.89
CA ASP A 30 -2.89 -23.74 2.52
C ASP A 30 -4.39 -24.02 2.51
N ASP A 31 -5.13 -23.34 1.63
CA ASP A 31 -6.57 -23.50 1.46
C ASP A 31 -6.93 -24.60 0.43
N GLY A 32 -5.92 -25.26 -0.15
CA GLY A 32 -6.06 -26.33 -1.11
C GLY A 32 -6.39 -25.87 -2.53
N TRP A 33 -6.43 -24.56 -2.78
CA TRP A 33 -6.63 -24.03 -4.12
C TRP A 33 -5.31 -24.01 -4.91
N PRO A 34 -5.35 -24.21 -6.24
CA PRO A 34 -4.18 -24.04 -7.07
C PRO A 34 -3.65 -22.62 -6.90
N SER A 35 -2.36 -22.48 -6.61
CA SER A 35 -1.71 -21.17 -6.61
C SER A 35 -1.68 -20.66 -8.05
N ASP A 36 -2.28 -19.49 -8.28
CA ASP A 36 -2.10 -18.79 -9.55
C ASP A 36 -0.61 -18.49 -9.78
N GLU A 37 -0.21 -18.41 -11.05
CA GLU A 37 1.14 -17.96 -11.39
C GLU A 37 1.41 -16.62 -10.67
N PRO A 38 2.58 -16.46 -10.05
CA PRO A 38 2.81 -15.32 -9.19
C PRO A 38 2.85 -14.06 -10.06
N ASP A 39 1.86 -13.17 -9.91
CA ASP A 39 1.69 -11.93 -10.68
C ASP A 39 3.03 -11.23 -10.94
N PRO A 40 3.29 -10.60 -12.09
CA PRO A 40 4.53 -9.84 -12.27
C PRO A 40 4.69 -8.76 -11.20
N ALA A 41 5.94 -8.47 -10.80
CA ALA A 41 6.19 -7.38 -9.85
C ALA A 41 5.59 -6.07 -10.38
N PRO A 42 4.90 -5.27 -9.53
CA PRO A 42 4.31 -4.02 -9.97
C PRO A 42 5.39 -3.08 -10.51
N ARG A 43 5.18 -2.57 -11.72
CA ARG A 43 6.11 -1.63 -12.36
C ARG A 43 6.08 -0.31 -11.60
N THR A 44 7.26 0.19 -11.21
CA THR A 44 7.37 1.56 -10.71
C THR A 44 7.33 2.52 -11.89
N THR A 45 6.39 3.45 -11.88
CA THR A 45 6.40 4.64 -12.74
C THR A 45 6.77 5.86 -11.90
N VAL A 46 7.44 6.83 -12.51
CA VAL A 46 7.76 8.13 -11.91
C VAL A 46 7.13 9.18 -12.80
N GLU A 47 6.34 10.05 -12.19
CA GLU A 47 5.66 11.15 -12.86
C GLU A 47 6.00 12.47 -12.18
N TRP A 48 6.14 13.52 -12.99
CA TRP A 48 6.35 14.87 -12.48
C TRP A 48 5.01 15.46 -12.05
N ASP A 49 4.91 15.85 -10.78
CA ASP A 49 3.73 16.53 -10.27
C ASP A 49 3.74 17.99 -10.74
N ARG A 50 2.72 18.40 -11.52
CA ARG A 50 2.57 19.77 -12.04
C ARG A 50 1.65 20.64 -11.17
N ALA A 51 1.41 20.24 -9.92
CA ALA A 51 0.54 20.96 -9.01
C ALA A 51 1.01 22.40 -8.79
N ARG A 52 0.12 23.36 -9.07
CA ARG A 52 0.36 24.80 -8.87
C ARG A 52 -0.17 25.33 -7.52
N SER A 53 -0.71 24.44 -6.69
CA SER A 53 -1.33 24.78 -5.42
C SER A 53 -1.22 23.61 -4.45
N VAL A 54 -1.10 23.96 -3.17
CA VAL A 54 -1.14 23.02 -2.04
C VAL A 54 -2.55 22.43 -1.80
N ILE A 55 -3.59 23.05 -2.37
CA ILE A 55 -4.99 22.60 -2.20
C ILE A 55 -5.33 21.58 -3.28
N ALA A 56 -5.67 20.36 -2.86
CA ALA A 56 -6.25 19.32 -3.70
C ALA A 56 -7.78 19.34 -3.63
N ARG A 57 -8.45 18.91 -4.70
CA ARG A 57 -9.90 18.79 -4.77
C ARG A 57 -10.33 17.35 -5.02
N ASN A 58 -11.37 16.91 -4.36
CA ASN A 58 -11.97 15.59 -4.54
C ASN A 58 -13.45 15.73 -4.92
N GLY A 59 -13.92 14.94 -5.89
CA GLY A 59 -15.30 14.89 -6.33
C GLY A 59 -16.01 13.57 -6.04
N SER A 60 -15.37 12.66 -5.28
CA SER A 60 -15.97 11.39 -4.89
C SER A 60 -17.19 11.62 -3.98
N PRO A 61 -18.30 10.91 -4.22
CA PRO A 61 -19.48 10.98 -3.36
C PRO A 61 -19.25 10.33 -1.99
N ASP A 62 -18.24 9.48 -1.87
CA ASP A 62 -17.93 8.71 -0.66
C ASP A 62 -17.09 9.51 0.35
N VAL A 63 -16.57 10.67 -0.06
CA VAL A 63 -15.70 11.51 0.76
C VAL A 63 -16.46 12.79 1.13
N PRO A 64 -16.71 13.08 2.43
CA PRO A 64 -17.58 14.17 2.86
C PRO A 64 -16.94 15.57 2.74
N PHE A 65 -15.80 15.69 2.06
CA PHE A 65 -15.10 16.95 1.85
C PHE A 65 -14.61 17.07 0.41
N ASP A 66 -14.63 18.29 -0.12
CA ASP A 66 -14.21 18.58 -1.49
C ASP A 66 -12.77 19.14 -1.59
N ARG A 67 -12.13 19.47 -0.46
CA ARG A 67 -10.80 20.10 -0.40
C ARG A 67 -9.91 19.48 0.67
N SER A 68 -8.64 19.29 0.34
CA SER A 68 -7.59 18.88 1.28
C SER A 68 -6.29 19.63 1.02
N VAL A 69 -5.39 19.63 2.01
CA VAL A 69 -4.04 20.21 1.90
C VAL A 69 -3.05 19.08 1.69
N ASN A 70 -2.23 19.16 0.64
CA ASN A 70 -1.07 18.29 0.46
C ASN A 70 0.21 19.12 0.62
N PRO A 71 0.88 19.09 1.80
CA PRO A 71 2.08 19.89 2.08
C PRO A 71 3.26 19.64 1.14
N TYR A 72 3.24 18.55 0.38
CA TYR A 72 4.28 18.18 -0.58
C TYR A 72 3.98 18.69 -2.00
N ARG A 73 2.85 19.38 -2.22
CA ARG A 73 2.43 19.94 -3.51
C ARG A 73 2.51 21.46 -3.51
N GLY A 74 2.92 22.03 -4.64
CA GLY A 74 2.89 23.48 -4.89
C GLY A 74 4.08 24.27 -4.32
N CYS A 75 5.21 23.63 -4.07
CA CYS A 75 6.47 24.28 -3.67
C CYS A 75 7.40 24.64 -4.84
N GLU A 76 6.88 24.73 -6.07
CA GLU A 76 7.63 25.10 -7.30
C GLU A 76 7.11 26.38 -7.94
#